data_AF-A0A8T6Q2W5-F1
#
_entry.id   AF-A0A8T6Q2W5-F1
#
_cell.length_a   1.000
_cell.length_b   1.000
_cell.length_c   1.000
_cell.angle_alpha   90.00
_cell.angle_beta   90.00
_cell.angle_gamma   90.00
#
_symmetry.space_group_name_H-M   'P 1'
#
loop_
_entity.id
_entity.type
_entity.pdbx_description
1 polymer ?
#
loop_
_entity_poly.entity_id
_entity_poly.type
_entity_poly.pdbx_seq_one_letter_code
_entity_poly.pdbx_strand_id
1 'polypeptide(L)'
;RGTAITPPTSPVQVPKRTPKKHRARVYMLRTGIEGWTENDILRYCRLSSGRNYASELERRLDIQLERIDEKNPDGIGSHLRYRFTGRGDVLKVIRLVNHNADAGGYQGLSQPEIADILNLYPDNLTAA
;
A
#
# COMPACT_ATOMS: atom_id res chain seq x y z
N ARG A 1 -22.76 -54.06 17.00
CA ARG A 1 -22.96 -52.74 16.33
C ARG A 1 -22.20 -51.70 17.14
N GLY A 2 -21.06 -51.21 16.65
CA GLY A 2 -20.33 -50.09 17.28
C GLY A 2 -20.46 -48.85 16.42
N THR A 3 -20.93 -47.74 16.99
CA THR A 3 -21.08 -46.46 16.29
C THR A 3 -19.79 -45.65 16.40
N ALA A 4 -19.03 -45.57 15.32
CA ALA A 4 -17.87 -44.69 15.24
C ALA A 4 -18.33 -43.23 15.18
N ILE A 5 -18.10 -42.47 16.24
CA ILE A 5 -18.37 -41.03 16.30
C ILE A 5 -17.13 -40.30 15.78
N THR A 6 -17.20 -39.79 14.55
CA THR A 6 -16.14 -38.93 14.00
C THR A 6 -16.32 -37.51 14.57
N PRO A 7 -15.30 -36.90 15.22
CA PRO A 7 -15.41 -35.52 15.66
C PRO A 7 -15.40 -34.56 14.45
N PRO A 8 -16.19 -33.47 14.46
CA PRO A 8 -16.19 -32.50 13.38
C PRO A 8 -14.91 -31.65 13.42
N THR A 9 -13.94 -32.00 12.58
CA THR A 9 -12.75 -31.17 12.32
C THR A 9 -13.17 -29.85 11.70
N SER A 10 -13.40 -28.83 12.54
CA SER A 10 -13.67 -27.48 12.07
C SER A 10 -12.45 -27.00 11.26
N PRO A 11 -12.62 -26.56 10.00
CA PRO A 11 -11.48 -26.15 9.19
C PRO A 11 -10.87 -24.88 9.79
N VAL A 12 -9.64 -25.01 10.29
CA VAL A 12 -8.83 -23.86 10.72
C VAL A 12 -8.66 -22.95 9.51
N GLN A 13 -9.34 -21.81 9.51
CA GLN A 13 -9.26 -20.85 8.41
C GLN A 13 -7.82 -20.30 8.37
N VAL A 14 -7.06 -20.75 7.37
CA VAL A 14 -5.71 -20.25 7.12
C VAL A 14 -5.80 -18.74 6.91
N PRO A 15 -5.02 -17.91 7.62
CA PRO A 15 -5.08 -16.47 7.48
C PRO A 15 -4.96 -16.05 6.01
N LYS A 16 -5.96 -15.32 5.50
CA LYS A 16 -5.99 -14.90 4.10
C LYS A 16 -4.74 -14.08 3.80
N ARG A 17 -3.94 -14.55 2.84
CA ARG A 17 -2.71 -13.87 2.42
C ARG A 17 -3.00 -12.42 2.03
N THR A 18 -2.28 -11.48 2.64
CA THR A 18 -2.39 -10.05 2.36
C THR A 18 -2.27 -9.78 0.84
N PRO A 19 -3.29 -9.17 0.20
CA PRO A 19 -3.31 -8.99 -1.26
C PRO A 19 -2.12 -8.17 -1.79
N LYS A 20 -1.70 -8.47 -3.03
CA LYS A 20 -0.59 -7.77 -3.72
C LYS A 20 -0.72 -6.25 -3.66
N LYS A 21 -1.92 -5.72 -3.97
CA LYS A 21 -2.23 -4.28 -3.94
C LYS A 21 -2.16 -3.68 -2.54
N HIS A 22 -2.55 -4.42 -1.50
CA HIS A 22 -2.46 -3.92 -0.12
C HIS A 22 -0.99 -3.76 0.28
N ARG A 23 -0.16 -4.78 0.04
CA ARG A 23 1.29 -4.73 0.31
C ARG A 23 1.97 -3.57 -0.43
N ALA A 24 1.63 -3.36 -1.70
CA ALA A 24 2.12 -2.22 -2.47
C ALA A 24 1.71 -0.87 -1.86
N ARG A 25 0.42 -0.66 -1.56
CA ARG A 25 -0.08 0.60 -0.97
C ARG A 25 0.51 0.90 0.41
N VAL A 26 0.70 -0.11 1.25
CA VAL A 26 1.39 0.05 2.55
C VAL A 26 2.84 0.46 2.37
N TYR A 27 3.55 -0.09 1.38
CA TYR A 27 4.90 0.36 1.05
C TYR A 27 4.91 1.82 0.57
N MET A 28 4.04 2.18 -0.38
CA MET A 28 3.91 3.56 -0.89
C MET A 28 3.70 4.56 0.25
N LEU A 29 2.79 4.26 1.18
CA LEU A 29 2.53 5.07 2.37
C LEU A 29 3.77 5.24 3.27
N ARG A 30 4.63 4.22 3.38
CA ARG A 30 5.82 4.24 4.25
C ARG A 30 7.07 4.87 3.61
N THR A 31 7.01 5.33 2.36
CA THR A 31 8.15 6.00 1.71
C THR A 31 8.30 7.48 2.06
N GLY A 32 7.25 8.12 2.59
CA GLY A 32 7.31 9.52 2.99
C GLY A 32 7.60 10.46 1.82
N ILE A 33 8.39 11.51 2.11
CA ILE A 33 8.84 12.49 1.12
C ILE A 33 9.83 11.96 0.08
N GLU A 34 10.37 10.74 0.25
CA GLU A 34 11.27 10.09 -0.73
C GLU A 34 10.49 9.43 -1.88
N GLY A 35 9.21 9.11 -1.68
CA GLY A 35 8.38 8.46 -2.69
C GLY A 35 8.87 7.07 -3.13
N TRP A 36 8.31 6.55 -4.23
CA TRP A 36 8.61 5.21 -4.73
C TRP A 36 8.67 5.16 -6.27
N THR A 37 9.50 4.28 -6.81
CA THR A 37 9.46 3.88 -8.23
C THR A 37 8.65 2.59 -8.42
N GLU A 38 8.39 2.21 -9.68
CA GLU A 38 7.88 0.87 -10.00
C GLU A 38 8.81 -0.25 -9.52
N ASN A 39 10.13 -0.07 -9.66
CA ASN A 39 11.14 -1.06 -9.27
C ASN A 39 11.18 -1.28 -7.76
N ASP A 40 10.97 -0.23 -6.96
CA ASP A 40 10.87 -0.35 -5.50
C ASP A 40 9.69 -1.25 -5.10
N ILE A 41 8.53 -1.07 -5.75
CA ILE A 41 7.36 -1.94 -5.54
C ILE A 41 7.69 -3.39 -5.91
N LEU A 42 8.33 -3.63 -7.07
CA LEU A 42 8.71 -4.99 -7.47
C LEU A 42 9.66 -5.64 -6.45
N ARG A 43 10.73 -4.92 -6.06
CA ARG A 43 11.80 -5.38 -5.17
C ARG A 43 11.34 -5.56 -3.72
N TYR A 44 10.81 -4.53 -3.09
CA TYR A 44 10.47 -4.53 -1.67
C TYR A 44 9.13 -5.22 -1.39
N CYS A 45 8.14 -5.10 -2.29
CA CYS A 45 6.88 -5.83 -2.13
C CYS A 45 6.95 -7.27 -2.68
N ARG A 46 8.07 -7.72 -3.26
CA ARG A 46 8.22 -9.05 -3.88
C ARG A 46 7.06 -9.37 -4.84
N LEU A 47 6.82 -8.46 -5.80
CA LEU A 47 5.73 -8.57 -6.77
C LEU A 47 6.27 -8.81 -8.17
N SER A 48 5.55 -9.60 -8.96
CA SER A 48 5.82 -9.79 -10.39
C SER A 48 5.27 -8.66 -11.27
N SER A 49 4.53 -7.70 -10.69
CA SER A 49 4.03 -6.50 -11.37
C SER A 49 3.65 -5.41 -10.36
N GLY A 50 4.15 -4.21 -10.60
CA GLY A 50 3.86 -2.97 -9.87
C GLY A 50 3.04 -1.94 -10.67
N ARG A 51 2.78 -2.22 -11.96
CA ARG A 51 2.23 -1.26 -12.92
C ARG A 51 0.87 -0.74 -12.52
N ASN A 52 0.66 0.54 -12.81
CA ASN A 52 -0.60 1.27 -12.64
C ASN A 52 -1.12 1.45 -11.20
N TYR A 53 -0.42 0.99 -10.15
CA TYR A 53 -0.92 1.17 -8.77
C TYR A 53 -0.98 2.65 -8.35
N ALA A 54 -0.03 3.48 -8.78
CA ALA A 54 -0.07 4.94 -8.57
C ALA A 54 -1.28 5.55 -9.28
N SER A 55 -1.41 5.32 -10.59
CA SER A 55 -2.52 5.79 -11.43
C SER A 55 -3.90 5.27 -11.00
N GLU A 56 -3.97 4.10 -10.38
CA GLU A 56 -5.18 3.56 -9.77
C GLU A 56 -5.57 4.32 -8.49
N LEU A 57 -4.60 4.73 -7.67
CA LEU A 57 -4.87 5.55 -6.48
C LEU A 57 -5.37 6.94 -6.88
N GLU A 58 -4.69 7.61 -7.81
CA GLU A 58 -5.10 8.90 -8.37
C GLU A 58 -6.56 8.87 -8.84
N ARG A 59 -6.91 7.91 -9.71
CA ARG A 59 -8.27 7.76 -10.27
C ARG A 59 -9.33 7.35 -9.24
N ARG A 60 -8.97 6.54 -8.23
CA ARG A 60 -9.95 5.97 -7.28
C ARG A 60 -10.25 6.89 -6.10
N LEU A 61 -9.30 7.77 -5.74
CA LEU A 61 -9.39 8.62 -4.56
C LEU A 61 -9.42 10.11 -4.86
N ASP A 62 -9.34 10.48 -6.14
CA ASP A 62 -9.21 11.86 -6.61
C ASP A 62 -8.06 12.56 -5.86
N ILE A 63 -6.85 12.06 -6.13
CA ILE A 63 -5.59 12.54 -5.56
C ILE A 63 -4.59 12.83 -6.68
N GLN A 64 -3.66 13.74 -6.44
CA GLN A 64 -2.59 14.07 -7.37
C GLN A 64 -1.26 13.62 -6.78
N LEU A 65 -0.63 12.62 -7.40
CA LEU A 65 0.71 12.22 -7.04
C LEU A 65 1.71 13.09 -7.80
N GLU A 66 2.71 13.60 -7.09
CA GLU A 66 3.85 14.22 -7.74
C GLU A 66 4.64 13.15 -8.48
N ARG A 67 5.14 13.50 -9.67
CA ARG A 67 5.85 12.60 -10.58
C ARG A 67 7.20 13.22 -10.93
N ILE A 68 8.26 12.62 -10.45
CA ILE A 68 9.64 13.06 -10.65
C ILE A 68 10.31 12.08 -11.63
N ASP A 69 10.99 12.60 -12.64
CA ASP A 69 11.82 11.79 -13.54
C ASP A 69 13.13 11.45 -12.83
N GLU A 70 13.32 10.17 -12.50
CA GLU A 70 14.57 9.64 -11.95
C GLU A 70 15.35 8.93 -13.06
N LYS A 71 16.53 9.43 -13.41
CA LYS A 71 17.44 8.75 -14.32
C LYS A 71 17.88 7.40 -13.76
N ASN A 72 17.95 6.40 -14.64
CA ASN A 72 18.39 5.07 -14.24
C ASN A 72 19.90 5.08 -13.86
N PRO A 73 20.33 4.27 -12.88
CA PRO A 73 21.73 4.21 -12.46
C PRO A 73 22.72 3.75 -13.55
N ASP A 74 22.23 3.05 -14.58
CA ASP A 74 22.99 2.65 -15.77
C ASP A 74 23.05 3.74 -16.85
N GLY A 75 22.38 4.88 -16.63
CA GLY A 75 22.28 5.99 -17.57
C GLY A 75 21.28 5.78 -18.73
N ILE A 76 20.57 4.64 -18.79
CA ILE A 76 19.70 4.28 -19.91
C ILE A 76 18.23 4.47 -19.51
N GLY A 77 17.69 5.63 -19.89
CA GLY A 77 16.30 6.01 -19.61
C GLY A 77 16.06 6.47 -18.17
N SER A 78 14.78 6.53 -17.80
CA SER A 78 14.32 7.00 -16.50
C SER A 78 13.13 6.20 -15.99
N HIS A 79 12.93 6.22 -14.67
CA HIS A 79 11.70 5.78 -14.02
C HIS A 79 10.98 6.97 -13.40
N LEU A 80 9.65 6.92 -13.37
CA LEU A 80 8.87 7.86 -12.59
C LEU A 80 8.92 7.46 -11.11
N ARG A 81 9.51 8.33 -10.28
CA ARG A 81 9.28 8.36 -8.83
C ARG A 81 7.95 9.06 -8.57
N TYR A 82 7.08 8.40 -7.82
CA TYR A 82 5.79 8.93 -7.37
C TYR A 82 5.87 9.33 -5.90
N ARG A 83 5.24 10.45 -5.53
CA ARG A 83 5.20 10.93 -4.15
C ARG A 83 3.81 11.48 -3.79
N PHE A 84 3.39 11.25 -2.55
CA PHE A 84 2.24 11.96 -1.98
C PHE A 84 2.64 13.38 -1.61
N THR A 85 1.91 14.36 -2.11
CA THR A 85 2.15 15.79 -1.84
C THR A 85 1.75 16.21 -0.43
N GLY A 86 1.06 15.36 0.35
CA GLY A 86 0.99 15.47 1.80
C GLY A 86 -0.19 14.76 2.48
N ARG A 87 -0.37 15.05 3.77
CA ARG A 87 -1.20 14.22 4.69
C ARG A 87 -2.66 14.00 4.26
N GLY A 88 -3.30 14.97 3.59
CA GLY A 88 -4.70 14.85 3.18
C GLY A 88 -4.96 13.65 2.25
N ASP A 89 -4.08 13.44 1.28
CA ASP A 89 -4.19 12.33 0.32
C ASP A 89 -3.69 11.01 0.93
N VAL A 90 -2.66 11.06 1.77
CA VAL A 90 -2.19 9.94 2.58
C VAL A 90 -3.33 9.38 3.46
N LEU A 91 -4.13 10.25 4.10
CA LEU A 91 -5.33 9.86 4.86
C LEU A 91 -6.44 9.24 4.01
N LYS A 92 -6.62 9.65 2.74
CA LYS A 92 -7.53 8.96 1.80
C LYS A 92 -7.03 7.53 1.52
N VAL A 93 -5.73 7.36 1.27
CA VAL A 93 -5.12 6.05 0.98
C VAL A 93 -5.13 5.13 2.20
N ILE A 94 -4.83 5.62 3.41
CA ILE A 94 -4.93 4.85 4.66
C ILE A 94 -6.35 4.31 4.87
N ARG A 95 -7.37 5.16 4.71
CA ARG A 95 -8.78 4.75 4.78
C ARG A 95 -9.11 3.66 3.75
N LEU A 96 -8.64 3.81 2.52
CA LEU A 96 -8.79 2.77 1.49
C LEU A 96 -8.08 1.46 1.87
N VAL A 97 -6.85 1.52 2.39
CA VAL A 97 -6.05 0.36 2.79
C VAL A 97 -6.76 -0.43 3.89
N ASN A 98 -7.27 0.25 4.92
CA ASN A 98 -7.96 -0.38 6.04
C ASN A 98 -9.34 -0.91 5.64
N HIS A 99 -10.13 -0.17 4.84
CA HIS A 99 -11.41 -0.66 4.33
C HIS A 99 -11.28 -1.94 3.48
N ASN A 100 -10.24 -2.03 2.62
CA ASN A 100 -9.98 -3.26 1.86
C ASN A 100 -9.45 -4.42 2.73
N ALA A 101 -8.92 -4.13 3.92
CA ALA A 101 -8.42 -5.13 4.86
C ALA A 101 -9.57 -5.74 5.67
N ASP A 102 -10.43 -4.88 6.22
CA ASP A 102 -11.69 -5.23 6.88
C ASP A 102 -12.60 -6.07 5.96
N ALA A 103 -12.97 -5.54 4.79
CA ALA A 103 -13.76 -6.26 3.79
C ALA A 103 -13.10 -7.55 3.27
N GLY A 104 -11.78 -7.66 3.38
CA GLY A 104 -11.02 -8.86 3.02
C GLY A 104 -10.95 -9.91 4.12
N GLY A 105 -11.16 -9.54 5.39
CA GLY A 105 -10.87 -10.37 6.56
C GLY A 105 -9.38 -10.60 6.78
N TYR A 106 -8.56 -9.54 6.66
CA TYR A 106 -7.13 -9.58 7.00
C TYR A 106 -6.69 -8.28 7.69
N GLN A 107 -5.53 -8.29 8.37
CA GLN A 107 -5.07 -7.15 9.17
C GLN A 107 -4.75 -5.93 8.30
N GLY A 108 -5.27 -4.75 8.69
CA GLY A 108 -4.92 -3.45 8.13
C GLY A 108 -3.83 -2.72 8.94
N LEU A 109 -3.65 -1.43 8.67
CA LEU A 109 -2.76 -0.56 9.44
C LEU A 109 -3.37 -0.27 10.82
N SER A 110 -2.57 -0.52 11.86
CA SER A 110 -2.89 -0.16 13.25
C SER A 110 -2.71 1.34 13.51
N GLN A 111 -3.30 1.86 14.60
CA GLN A 111 -3.17 3.28 14.97
C GLN A 111 -1.72 3.79 15.12
N PRO A 112 -0.77 3.08 15.75
CA PRO A 112 0.62 3.53 15.78
C PRO A 112 1.24 3.59 14.37
N GLU A 113 1.01 2.59 13.51
CA GLU A 113 1.49 2.63 12.13
C GLU A 113 0.90 3.79 11.32
N ILE A 114 -0.35 4.16 11.59
CA ILE A 114 -1.00 5.33 10.97
C ILE A 114 -0.31 6.62 11.44
N ALA A 115 -0.03 6.76 12.73
CA ALA A 115 0.68 7.92 13.26
C ALA A 115 2.10 8.02 12.68
N ASP A 116 2.85 6.91 12.66
CA ASP A 116 4.19 6.84 12.06
C ASP A 116 4.17 7.24 10.58
N ILE A 117 3.21 6.70 9.80
CA ILE A 117 3.04 7.06 8.38
C ILE A 117 2.73 8.55 8.22
N LEU A 118 1.84 9.13 9.02
CA LEU A 118 1.46 10.54 8.89
C LEU A 118 2.63 11.48 9.25
N ASN A 119 3.48 11.09 10.19
CA ASN A 119 4.70 11.84 10.55
C ASN A 119 5.71 11.93 9.38
N LEU A 120 5.66 11.03 8.39
CA LEU A 120 6.52 11.06 7.20
C LEU A 120 6.14 12.13 6.16
N TYR A 121 5.01 12.80 6.34
CA TYR A 121 4.50 13.81 5.41
C TYR A 121 4.24 15.14 6.14
N PRO A 122 4.36 16.28 5.46
CA PRO A 122 3.97 17.57 6.02
C PRO A 122 2.45 17.64 6.23
N ASP A 123 2.03 18.40 7.23
CA ASP A 123 0.69 19.00 7.19
C ASP A 123 0.64 19.94 5.98
N ASN A 124 -0.31 19.71 5.07
CA ASN A 124 -0.52 20.60 3.94
C ASN A 124 -1.27 21.85 4.41
N LEU A 125 -0.54 22.70 5.12
CA LEU A 125 -0.97 24.01 5.60
C LEU A 125 0.00 25.14 5.18
N THR A 126 0.87 24.88 4.21
CA THR A 126 1.76 25.89 3.62
C THR A 126 1.71 25.82 2.10
N ALA A 127 0.57 26.23 1.53
CA ALA A 127 0.60 26.99 0.29
C ALA A 127 0.86 28.44 0.68
N ALA A 128 2.06 28.93 0.39
CA ALA A 128 2.48 30.33 0.52
C ALA A 128 2.98 30.81 -0.84
#